data_AF-A0A4Y8T5Y8-F1
#
_entry.id   AF-A0A4Y8T5Y8-F1
#
_cell.length_a   1.000
_cell.length_b   1.000
_cell.length_c   1.000
_cell.angle_alpha   90.00
_cell.angle_beta   90.00
_cell.angle_gamma   90.00
#
_symmetry.space_group_name_H-M   'P 1'
#
loop_
_entity.id
_entity.type
_entity.pdbx_description
1 polymer ?
#
loop_
_entity_poly.entity_id
_entity_poly.type
_entity_poly.pdbx_seq_one_letter_code
_entity_poly.pdbx_strand_id
1 'polypeptide(L)'
;MKKVKLGIVAIMSAAVFSGCSIMDMIAPQATGVVMYGDETGVQQTMDQYKDKIESQNKFEAKLGTVNEKKVLIMNKTTAEKMVKENMLKKVVKEDVEPIKALPAISDEAGIVFAKEEQKDVVIDGKKMKYEGNVVIGDARKYTDMYAVVSDAEYAKISEPVKTIGLASFKENPKEKIFPDIKRGSKVEEAHMVEVK
;
A
#
# COMPACT_ATOMS: atom_id res chain seq x y z
N MET A 1 -36.24 -70.78 1.20
CA MET A 1 -34.95 -70.26 0.65
C MET A 1 -35.12 -68.78 0.35
N LYS A 2 -34.44 -67.90 1.11
CA LYS A 2 -34.54 -66.44 1.04
C LYS A 2 -33.82 -65.93 -0.23
N LYS A 3 -34.47 -65.13 -1.08
CA LYS A 3 -33.80 -64.40 -2.17
C LYS A 3 -33.42 -63.00 -1.69
N VAL A 4 -32.12 -62.75 -1.70
CA VAL A 4 -31.43 -61.57 -1.18
C VAL A 4 -31.71 -60.37 -2.09
N LYS A 5 -32.12 -59.25 -1.48
CA LYS A 5 -32.22 -57.95 -2.15
C LYS A 5 -30.80 -57.42 -2.40
N LEU A 6 -30.42 -57.23 -3.66
CA LEU A 6 -29.13 -56.67 -4.05
C LEU A 6 -29.20 -55.13 -3.90
N GLY A 7 -28.44 -54.59 -2.94
CA GLY A 7 -28.28 -53.16 -2.73
C GLY A 7 -27.12 -52.57 -3.54
N ILE A 8 -27.36 -51.39 -4.13
CA ILE A 8 -26.56 -50.15 -4.24
C ILE A 8 -25.02 -50.31 -4.14
N VAL A 9 -24.20 -49.74 -5.05
CA VAL A 9 -23.46 -48.47 -4.81
C VAL A 9 -23.17 -47.72 -6.12
N ALA A 10 -23.66 -46.49 -6.24
CA ALA A 10 -23.14 -45.49 -7.17
C ALA A 10 -21.89 -44.85 -6.55
N ILE A 11 -20.74 -45.02 -7.18
CA ILE A 11 -19.49 -44.40 -6.76
C ILE A 11 -19.56 -42.93 -7.18
N MET A 12 -19.93 -42.05 -6.25
CA MET A 12 -19.70 -40.62 -6.43
C MET A 12 -18.20 -40.37 -6.26
N SER A 13 -17.51 -40.25 -7.39
CA SER A 13 -16.13 -39.76 -7.44
C SER A 13 -16.14 -38.32 -6.91
N ALA A 14 -15.75 -38.13 -5.65
CA ALA A 14 -15.48 -36.82 -5.11
C ALA A 14 -14.23 -36.28 -5.84
N ALA A 15 -14.44 -35.29 -6.71
CA ALA A 15 -13.36 -34.47 -7.20
C ALA A 15 -12.72 -33.81 -5.99
N VAL A 16 -11.48 -34.21 -5.69
CA VAL A 16 -10.68 -33.61 -4.63
C VAL A 16 -10.28 -32.23 -5.15
N PHE A 17 -11.09 -31.21 -4.86
CA PHE A 17 -10.68 -29.83 -5.02
C PHE A 17 -9.61 -29.56 -3.97
N SER A 18 -8.35 -29.81 -4.33
CA SER A 18 -7.20 -29.36 -3.57
C SER A 18 -7.19 -27.83 -3.57
N GLY A 19 -7.82 -27.25 -2.56
CA GLY A 19 -7.30 -26.09 -1.82
C GLY A 19 -7.40 -24.69 -2.43
N CYS A 20 -7.64 -24.49 -3.72
CA CYS A 20 -7.98 -23.15 -4.22
C CYS A 20 -9.50 -22.98 -4.16
N SER A 21 -9.99 -22.30 -3.13
CA SER A 21 -11.40 -21.95 -3.05
C SER A 21 -11.77 -21.18 -4.32
N ILE A 22 -12.82 -21.63 -5.01
CA ILE A 22 -13.37 -21.00 -6.21
C ILE A 22 -13.67 -19.50 -5.96
N MET A 23 -13.83 -19.11 -4.69
CA MET A 23 -13.96 -17.73 -4.22
C MET A 23 -12.72 -16.84 -4.49
N ASP A 24 -11.50 -17.38 -4.38
CA ASP A 24 -10.27 -16.63 -4.67
C ASP A 24 -10.16 -16.31 -6.17
N MET A 25 -10.74 -17.13 -7.05
CA MET A 25 -10.78 -16.86 -8.50
C MET A 25 -11.77 -15.74 -8.90
N ILE A 26 -12.71 -15.38 -8.03
CA ILE A 26 -13.83 -14.48 -8.36
C ILE A 26 -13.67 -13.11 -7.69
N ALA A 27 -12.94 -13.01 -6.57
CA ALA A 27 -12.64 -11.75 -5.92
C ALA A 27 -11.42 -11.04 -6.56
N PRO A 28 -11.41 -9.70 -6.68
CA PRO A 28 -10.21 -8.95 -7.04
C PRO A 28 -9.07 -9.32 -6.09
N GLN A 29 -7.99 -9.87 -6.64
CA GLN A 29 -6.84 -10.24 -5.84
C GLN A 29 -5.87 -9.06 -5.76
N ALA A 30 -5.39 -8.75 -4.55
CA ALA A 30 -4.31 -7.79 -4.37
C ALA A 30 -3.02 -8.33 -5.01
N THR A 31 -2.69 -7.85 -6.21
CA THR A 31 -1.47 -8.21 -6.95
C THR A 31 -0.34 -7.21 -6.77
N GLY A 32 -0.60 -6.09 -6.10
CA GLY A 32 0.42 -5.10 -5.75
C GLY A 32 1.09 -5.35 -4.41
N VAL A 33 2.34 -4.93 -4.28
CA VAL A 33 3.03 -4.80 -3.00
C VAL A 33 3.59 -3.39 -2.87
N VAL A 34 3.23 -2.73 -1.77
CA VAL A 34 3.84 -1.46 -1.35
C VAL A 34 4.94 -1.75 -0.34
N MET A 35 6.09 -1.13 -0.53
CA MET A 35 7.29 -1.29 0.28
C MET A 35 7.79 0.06 0.77
N TYR A 36 8.33 0.12 1.98
CA TYR A 36 8.93 1.31 2.58
C TYR A 36 10.36 0.99 3.02
N GLY A 37 11.29 1.89 2.74
CA GLY A 37 12.68 1.75 3.17
C GLY A 37 13.59 2.78 2.53
N ASP A 38 14.90 2.53 2.57
CA ASP A 38 15.85 3.26 1.73
C ASP A 38 15.73 2.84 0.26
N GLU A 39 16.22 3.69 -0.65
CA GLU A 39 16.13 3.42 -2.09
C GLU A 39 16.84 2.13 -2.50
N THR A 40 17.99 1.83 -1.90
CA THR A 40 18.80 0.66 -2.25
C THR A 40 18.05 -0.62 -1.90
N GLY A 41 17.49 -0.69 -0.69
CA GLY A 41 16.72 -1.83 -0.21
C GLY A 41 15.45 -2.10 -1.02
N VAL A 42 14.70 -1.03 -1.35
CA VAL A 42 13.52 -1.14 -2.23
C VAL A 42 13.92 -1.59 -3.64
N GLN A 43 14.97 -1.00 -4.23
CA GLN A 43 15.44 -1.37 -5.57
C GLN A 43 15.94 -2.81 -5.61
N GLN A 44 16.74 -3.25 -4.64
CA GLN A 44 17.22 -4.63 -4.55
C GLN A 44 16.09 -5.65 -4.42
N THR A 45 14.97 -5.25 -3.80
CA THR A 45 13.77 -6.10 -3.71
C THR A 45 13.07 -6.18 -5.06
N MET A 46 12.92 -5.04 -5.76
CA MET A 46 12.39 -5.01 -7.12
C MET A 46 13.26 -5.84 -8.09
N ASP A 47 14.57 -5.69 -8.05
CA ASP A 47 15.51 -6.42 -8.91
C ASP A 47 15.46 -7.94 -8.68
N GLN A 48 15.30 -8.36 -7.42
CA GLN A 48 15.16 -9.77 -7.06
C GLN A 48 13.93 -10.42 -7.72
N TYR A 49 12.86 -9.66 -7.96
CA TYR A 49 11.60 -10.16 -8.51
C TYR A 49 11.26 -9.59 -9.89
N LYS A 50 12.21 -8.95 -10.58
CA LYS A 50 12.00 -8.24 -11.84
C LYS A 50 11.25 -9.04 -12.91
N ASP A 51 11.49 -10.35 -13.01
CA ASP A 51 10.88 -11.21 -14.03
C ASP A 51 9.40 -11.51 -13.73
N LYS A 52 8.97 -11.32 -12.48
CA LYS A 52 7.60 -11.52 -11.98
C LYS A 52 6.82 -10.23 -11.84
N ILE A 53 7.50 -9.09 -11.82
CA ILE A 53 6.91 -7.77 -11.79
C ILE A 53 6.42 -7.40 -13.20
N GLU A 54 5.18 -6.93 -13.28
CA GLU A 54 4.60 -6.37 -14.50
C GLU A 54 4.93 -4.87 -14.63
N SER A 55 4.80 -4.13 -13.53
CA SER A 55 5.11 -2.71 -13.46
C SER A 55 5.63 -2.32 -12.07
N GLN A 56 6.44 -1.26 -12.01
CA GLN A 56 6.96 -0.75 -10.75
C GLN A 56 7.11 0.77 -10.76
N ASN A 57 6.86 1.38 -9.61
CA ASN A 57 7.04 2.80 -9.37
C ASN A 57 7.81 3.00 -8.06
N LYS A 58 8.66 4.02 -8.02
CA LYS A 58 9.32 4.49 -6.80
C LYS A 58 8.90 5.92 -6.54
N PHE A 59 8.44 6.20 -5.32
CA PHE A 59 8.05 7.52 -4.87
C PHE A 59 8.98 7.95 -3.75
N GLU A 60 9.62 9.09 -3.93
CA GLU A 60 10.46 9.67 -2.89
C GLU A 60 9.60 10.39 -1.85
N ALA A 61 9.97 10.23 -0.58
CA ALA A 61 9.42 10.98 0.52
C ALA A 61 10.49 11.25 1.57
N LYS A 62 10.19 12.12 2.54
CA LYS A 62 10.99 12.35 3.73
C LYS A 62 10.25 11.83 4.95
N LEU A 63 10.95 11.18 5.88
CA LEU A 63 10.38 10.67 7.11
C LEU A 63 10.80 11.57 8.28
N GLY A 64 9.83 12.31 8.82
CA GLY A 64 10.02 13.15 10.01
C GLY A 64 9.21 12.66 11.21
N THR A 65 9.31 13.39 12.31
CA THR A 65 8.48 13.18 13.51
C THR A 65 7.86 14.51 13.94
N VAL A 66 6.53 14.55 14.07
CA VAL A 66 5.79 15.74 14.53
C VAL A 66 4.79 15.30 15.59
N ASN A 67 4.76 16.01 16.73
CA ASN A 67 3.88 15.69 17.86
C ASN A 67 4.02 14.20 18.27
N GLU A 68 5.26 13.70 18.36
CA GLU A 68 5.61 12.30 18.69
C GLU A 68 5.07 11.24 17.71
N LYS A 69 4.56 11.66 16.55
CA LYS A 69 4.02 10.78 15.51
C LYS A 69 4.93 10.81 14.29
N LYS A 70 5.16 9.65 13.68
CA LYS A 70 5.86 9.55 12.40
C LYS A 70 5.04 10.22 11.31
N VAL A 71 5.69 11.02 10.48
CA VAL A 71 5.08 11.65 9.32
C VAL A 71 5.91 11.37 8.08
N LEU A 72 5.25 10.86 7.04
CA LEU A 72 5.85 10.65 5.75
C LEU A 72 5.43 11.81 4.83
N ILE A 73 6.40 12.64 4.50
CA ILE A 73 6.24 13.93 3.82
C ILE A 73 6.60 13.73 2.35
N MET A 74 5.72 14.14 1.45
CA MET A 74 5.94 14.09 0.00
C MET A 74 5.72 15.45 -0.62
N ASN A 75 6.36 15.70 -1.76
CA ASN A 75 6.03 16.86 -2.58
C ASN A 75 4.73 16.61 -3.36
N LYS A 76 4.14 17.70 -3.85
CA LYS A 76 2.89 17.69 -4.61
C LYS A 76 3.01 16.84 -5.86
N THR A 77 4.09 16.98 -6.62
CA THR A 77 4.30 16.20 -7.85
C THR A 77 4.29 14.68 -7.60
N THR A 78 4.95 14.22 -6.54
CA THR A 78 4.98 12.81 -6.14
C THR A 78 3.59 12.36 -5.69
N ALA A 79 2.92 13.14 -4.85
CA ALA A 79 1.56 12.83 -4.40
C ALA A 79 0.57 12.72 -5.57
N GLU A 80 0.68 13.59 -6.59
CA GLU A 80 -0.14 13.52 -7.80
C GLU A 80 0.13 12.26 -8.62
N LYS A 81 1.40 11.81 -8.71
CA LYS A 81 1.73 10.52 -9.30
C LYS A 81 1.10 9.37 -8.52
N MET A 82 1.11 9.42 -7.19
CA MET A 82 0.46 8.42 -6.35
C MET A 82 -1.06 8.38 -6.54
N VAL A 83 -1.71 9.54 -6.73
CA VAL A 83 -3.14 9.59 -7.10
C VAL A 83 -3.40 8.86 -8.43
N LYS A 84 -2.54 9.07 -9.44
CA LYS A 84 -2.67 8.41 -10.76
C LYS A 84 -2.54 6.88 -10.69
N GLU A 85 -1.75 6.38 -9.74
CA GLU A 85 -1.59 4.95 -9.46
C GLU A 85 -2.64 4.40 -8.46
N ASN A 86 -3.69 5.17 -8.13
CA ASN A 86 -4.71 4.82 -7.12
C ASN A 86 -4.13 4.46 -5.73
N MET A 87 -2.93 4.97 -5.42
CA MET A 87 -2.18 4.63 -4.21
C MET A 87 -2.62 5.42 -2.97
N LEU A 88 -3.17 6.63 -3.15
CA LEU A 88 -3.73 7.42 -2.06
C LEU A 88 -5.21 7.09 -1.93
N LYS A 89 -5.59 6.40 -0.85
CA LYS A 89 -6.96 5.94 -0.63
C LYS A 89 -7.55 6.53 0.64
N LYS A 90 -8.77 7.07 0.53
CA LYS A 90 -9.56 7.56 1.67
C LYS A 90 -10.15 6.38 2.40
N VAL A 91 -10.08 6.39 3.73
CA VAL A 91 -10.71 5.36 4.57
C VAL A 91 -12.20 5.66 4.72
N VAL A 92 -13.03 4.66 4.42
CA VAL A 92 -14.50 4.70 4.55
C VAL A 92 -14.95 3.52 5.40
N LYS A 93 -15.13 3.75 6.70
CA LYS A 93 -15.36 2.69 7.71
C LYS A 93 -14.20 1.67 7.72
N GLU A 94 -14.44 0.47 7.21
CA GLU A 94 -13.48 -0.65 7.13
C GLU A 94 -12.85 -0.78 5.74
N ASP A 95 -13.39 -0.05 4.75
CA ASP A 95 -12.94 -0.08 3.36
C ASP A 95 -12.08 1.15 3.02
N VAL A 96 -11.51 1.12 1.80
CA VAL A 96 -10.74 2.23 1.23
C VAL A 96 -11.18 2.54 -0.19
N GLU A 97 -11.14 3.81 -0.55
CA GLU A 97 -11.47 4.28 -1.91
C GLU A 97 -10.36 5.19 -2.44
N PRO A 98 -9.80 4.94 -3.64
CA PRO A 98 -8.82 5.85 -4.25
C PRO A 98 -9.36 7.27 -4.38
N ILE A 99 -8.58 8.25 -3.92
CA ILE A 99 -8.95 9.66 -4.11
C ILE A 99 -8.79 10.03 -5.59
N LYS A 100 -9.71 10.83 -6.13
CA LYS A 100 -9.66 11.24 -7.55
C LYS A 100 -8.66 12.36 -7.83
N ALA A 101 -8.37 13.18 -6.82
CA ALA A 101 -7.47 14.31 -6.88
C ALA A 101 -6.97 14.64 -5.48
N LEU A 102 -5.82 15.32 -5.40
CA LEU A 102 -5.38 15.91 -4.15
C LEU A 102 -6.27 17.11 -3.77
N PRO A 103 -6.49 17.34 -2.47
CA PRO A 103 -6.98 18.62 -1.99
C PRO A 103 -6.09 19.78 -2.45
N ALA A 104 -6.64 21.00 -2.47
CA ALA A 104 -5.85 22.17 -2.82
C ALA A 104 -4.69 22.36 -1.82
N ILE A 105 -3.47 22.44 -2.35
CA ILE A 105 -2.25 22.71 -1.59
C ILE A 105 -1.76 24.09 -1.99
N SER A 106 -1.71 25.01 -1.03
CA SER A 106 -1.12 26.35 -1.21
C SER A 106 0.41 26.28 -1.11
N ASP A 107 1.11 27.30 -1.60
CA ASP A 107 2.56 27.38 -1.40
C ASP A 107 2.93 27.79 0.04
N GLU A 108 2.01 28.46 0.74
CA GLU A 108 2.21 28.96 2.11
C GLU A 108 1.92 27.90 3.19
N ALA A 109 1.17 26.85 2.86
CA ALA A 109 0.74 25.80 3.79
C ALA A 109 0.66 24.43 3.09
N GLY A 110 0.94 23.36 3.82
CA GLY A 110 0.77 21.99 3.33
C GLY A 110 -0.55 21.37 3.78
N ILE A 111 -0.77 20.13 3.39
CA ILE A 111 -1.89 19.30 3.89
C ILE A 111 -1.34 18.10 4.67
N VAL A 112 -2.12 17.63 5.64
CA VAL A 112 -1.82 16.42 6.42
C VAL A 112 -3.03 15.48 6.43
N PHE A 113 -2.74 14.20 6.25
CA PHE A 113 -3.67 13.10 6.39
C PHE A 113 -3.33 12.27 7.61
N ALA A 114 -4.33 12.05 8.47
CA ALA A 114 -4.18 11.28 9.70
C ALA A 114 -5.51 10.60 10.07
N LYS A 115 -5.43 9.55 10.88
CA LYS A 115 -6.61 8.82 11.35
C LYS A 115 -7.59 9.75 12.09
N GLU A 116 -7.07 10.50 13.05
CA GLU A 116 -7.82 11.46 13.85
C GLU A 116 -7.59 12.88 13.34
N GLU A 117 -8.51 13.79 13.64
CA GLU A 117 -8.38 15.22 13.32
C GLU A 117 -7.10 15.81 13.93
N GLN A 118 -6.42 16.67 13.17
CA GLN A 118 -5.19 17.35 13.59
C GLN A 118 -5.38 18.87 13.51
N LYS A 119 -5.04 19.61 14.58
CA LYS A 119 -5.25 21.08 14.64
C LYS A 119 -3.95 21.88 14.49
N ASP A 120 -2.85 21.37 15.03
CA ASP A 120 -1.57 22.09 15.09
C ASP A 120 -0.40 21.19 14.67
N VAL A 121 -0.49 20.65 13.45
CA VAL A 121 0.66 19.99 12.81
C VAL A 121 1.47 21.06 12.11
N VAL A 122 2.74 21.18 12.52
CA VAL A 122 3.71 22.10 11.91
C VAL A 122 4.90 21.29 11.42
N ILE A 123 5.24 21.44 10.14
CA ILE A 123 6.39 20.79 9.51
C ILE A 123 7.27 21.89 8.95
N ASP A 124 8.53 21.95 9.40
CA ASP A 124 9.51 22.96 8.97
C ASP A 124 8.96 24.41 9.06
N GLY A 125 8.32 24.73 10.18
CA GLY A 125 7.69 26.04 10.42
C GLY A 125 6.38 26.29 9.66
N LYS A 126 5.91 25.37 8.81
CA LYS A 126 4.66 25.52 8.06
C LYS A 126 3.50 24.79 8.71
N LYS A 127 2.37 25.48 8.83
CA LYS A 127 1.12 24.88 9.33
C LYS A 127 0.52 23.96 8.28
N MET A 128 0.15 22.75 8.68
CA MET A 128 -0.51 21.77 7.82
C MET A 128 -2.01 21.82 8.03
N LYS A 129 -2.78 21.85 6.95
CA LYS A 129 -4.24 21.73 6.97
C LYS A 129 -4.62 20.26 7.01
N TYR A 130 -5.46 19.87 7.98
CA TYR A 130 -5.99 18.52 8.02
C TYR A 130 -7.01 18.29 6.89
N GLU A 131 -6.80 17.25 6.10
CA GLU A 131 -7.62 16.90 4.94
C GLU A 131 -8.18 15.47 5.02
N GLY A 132 -8.38 14.97 6.24
CA GLY A 132 -9.05 13.69 6.49
C GLY A 132 -8.12 12.49 6.65
N ASN A 133 -8.74 11.31 6.75
CA ASN A 133 -8.05 10.03 6.89
C ASN A 133 -7.81 9.39 5.52
N VAL A 134 -6.67 9.75 4.91
CA VAL A 134 -6.13 9.11 3.70
C VAL A 134 -4.91 8.28 4.09
N VAL A 135 -4.75 7.14 3.42
CA VAL A 135 -3.66 6.18 3.59
C VAL A 135 -2.99 5.86 2.26
N ILE A 136 -1.78 5.29 2.33
CA ILE A 136 -1.06 4.75 1.18
C ILE A 136 -1.40 3.25 1.08
N GLY A 137 -2.02 2.83 -0.02
CA GLY A 137 -2.51 1.46 -0.21
C GLY A 137 -3.80 1.20 0.56
N ASP A 138 -3.96 -0.02 1.09
CA ASP A 138 -5.25 -0.47 1.65
C ASP A 138 -5.36 -0.33 3.17
N ALA A 139 -4.27 0.00 3.84
CA ALA A 139 -4.26 0.27 5.26
C ALA A 139 -3.10 1.20 5.65
N ARG A 140 -3.22 1.86 6.81
CA ARG A 140 -2.12 2.66 7.38
C ARG A 140 -0.98 1.74 7.80
N LYS A 141 0.17 1.90 7.17
CA LYS A 141 1.43 1.19 7.46
C LYS A 141 2.58 2.17 7.53
N TYR A 142 3.65 1.76 8.23
CA TYR A 142 4.94 2.44 8.38
C TYR A 142 4.94 3.78 9.14
N THR A 143 3.92 4.61 8.96
CA THR A 143 3.82 5.98 9.52
C THR A 143 2.45 6.25 10.13
N ASP A 144 2.39 7.21 11.04
CA ASP A 144 1.14 7.64 11.69
C ASP A 144 0.40 8.69 10.87
N MET A 145 1.14 9.53 10.13
CA MET A 145 0.61 10.62 9.31
C MET A 145 1.28 10.65 7.92
N TYR A 146 0.58 11.22 6.95
CA TYR A 146 1.12 11.55 5.63
C TYR A 146 0.95 13.05 5.40
N ALA A 147 1.98 13.73 4.91
CA ALA A 147 1.92 15.15 4.61
C ALA A 147 2.28 15.42 3.16
N VAL A 148 1.62 16.41 2.55
CA VAL A 148 1.94 16.89 1.21
C VAL A 148 2.19 18.37 1.25
N VAL A 149 3.32 18.80 0.71
CA VAL A 149 3.73 20.21 0.58
C VAL A 149 4.04 20.52 -0.88
N SER A 150 4.19 21.81 -1.22
CA SER A 150 4.67 22.16 -2.57
C SER A 150 6.11 21.68 -2.79
N ASP A 151 6.48 21.49 -4.05
CA ASP A 151 7.81 20.98 -4.43
C ASP A 151 8.95 21.88 -3.94
N ALA A 152 8.74 23.19 -3.98
CA ALA A 152 9.70 24.18 -3.50
C ALA A 152 9.93 24.08 -1.99
N GLU A 153 8.89 23.76 -1.22
CA GLU A 153 9.02 23.60 0.23
C GLU A 153 9.58 22.25 0.61
N TYR A 154 9.17 21.19 -0.08
CA TYR A 154 9.75 19.86 0.12
C TYR A 154 11.28 19.88 -0.01
N ALA A 155 11.83 20.64 -0.96
CA ALA A 155 13.27 20.75 -1.17
C ALA A 155 14.04 21.31 0.06
N LYS A 156 13.40 22.13 0.89
CA LYS A 156 14.01 22.78 2.06
C LYS A 156 13.99 21.91 3.31
N ILE A 157 13.02 20.99 3.41
CA ILE A 157 12.84 20.13 4.58
C ILE A 157 14.07 19.25 4.81
N SER A 158 14.73 19.40 5.95
CA SER A 158 15.93 18.62 6.30
C SER A 158 15.58 17.34 7.07
N GLU A 159 14.85 16.42 6.43
CA GLU A 159 14.45 15.14 7.00
C GLU A 159 15.00 13.97 6.14
N PRO A 160 15.29 12.80 6.74
CA PRO A 160 15.82 11.64 6.03
C PRO A 160 14.90 11.19 4.88
N VAL A 161 15.50 11.00 3.70
CA VAL A 161 14.79 10.50 2.52
C VAL A 161 14.48 9.00 2.66
N LYS A 162 13.28 8.63 2.26
CA LYS A 162 12.76 7.27 2.16
C LYS A 162 12.12 7.05 0.79
N THR A 163 12.04 5.79 0.39
CA THR A 163 11.37 5.36 -0.84
C THR A 163 10.12 4.58 -0.48
N ILE A 164 9.01 4.93 -1.12
CA ILE A 164 7.80 4.12 -1.21
C ILE A 164 7.84 3.41 -2.57
N GLY A 165 8.08 2.12 -2.56
CA GLY A 165 8.04 1.28 -3.77
C GLY A 165 6.64 0.71 -3.97
N LEU A 166 6.13 0.76 -5.21
CA LEU A 166 4.97 -0.02 -5.65
C LEU A 166 5.46 -1.01 -6.70
N ALA A 167 5.18 -2.29 -6.50
CA ALA A 167 5.42 -3.33 -7.48
C ALA A 167 4.10 -4.07 -7.77
N SER A 168 3.64 -4.03 -9.03
CA SER A 168 2.54 -4.85 -9.51
C SER A 168 3.10 -6.17 -10.05
N PHE A 169 2.57 -7.30 -9.58
CA PHE A 169 3.03 -8.62 -9.99
C PHE A 169 2.10 -9.23 -11.03
N LYS A 170 2.69 -9.98 -11.97
CA LYS A 170 1.95 -10.74 -13.00
C LYS A 170 1.02 -11.80 -12.41
N GLU A 171 1.38 -12.32 -11.24
CA GLU A 171 0.63 -13.30 -10.47
C GLU A 171 0.55 -12.85 -9.01
N ASN A 172 -0.45 -13.34 -8.28
CA ASN A 172 -0.65 -12.96 -6.88
C ASN A 172 0.60 -13.30 -6.02
N PRO A 173 1.23 -12.31 -5.36
CA PRO A 173 2.46 -12.51 -4.61
C PRO A 173 2.26 -13.12 -3.21
N LYS A 174 1.01 -13.37 -2.77
CA LYS A 174 0.63 -13.74 -1.40
C LYS A 174 1.33 -15.00 -0.86
N GLU A 175 1.48 -16.04 -1.67
CA GLU A 175 1.91 -17.36 -1.14
C GLU A 175 3.40 -17.42 -0.79
N LYS A 176 4.25 -16.73 -1.57
CA LYS A 176 5.70 -16.85 -1.45
C LYS A 176 6.41 -15.51 -1.44
N ILE A 177 6.16 -14.68 -2.45
CA ILE A 177 6.91 -13.44 -2.66
C ILE A 177 6.68 -12.46 -1.50
N PHE A 178 5.43 -12.18 -1.15
CA PHE A 178 5.10 -11.25 -0.09
C PHE A 178 5.62 -11.70 1.30
N PRO A 179 5.42 -12.97 1.73
CA PRO A 179 6.05 -13.49 2.94
C PRO A 179 7.57 -13.39 2.95
N ASP A 180 8.23 -13.61 1.80
CA ASP A 180 9.69 -13.49 1.67
C ASP A 180 10.15 -12.03 1.82
N ILE A 181 9.42 -11.06 1.23
CA ILE A 181 9.66 -9.63 1.42
C ILE A 181 9.49 -9.24 2.89
N LYS A 182 8.42 -9.72 3.55
CA LYS A 182 8.11 -9.39 4.95
C LYS A 182 9.10 -9.96 5.97
N ARG A 183 9.69 -11.11 5.70
CA ARG A 183 10.71 -11.74 6.56
C ARG A 183 12.12 -11.21 6.27
N GLY A 184 12.34 -10.70 5.07
CA GLY A 184 13.60 -10.08 4.69
C GLY A 184 13.85 -8.77 5.44
N SER A 185 15.11 -8.32 5.44
CA SER A 185 15.54 -7.06 6.05
C SER A 185 15.85 -5.96 5.03
N LYS A 186 15.56 -6.21 3.73
CA LYS A 186 15.83 -5.25 2.64
C LYS A 186 14.90 -4.05 2.67
N VAL A 187 13.69 -4.21 3.22
CA VAL A 187 12.70 -3.14 3.36
C VAL A 187 12.24 -3.09 4.80
N GLU A 188 11.87 -1.90 5.28
CA GLU A 188 11.49 -1.67 6.68
C GLU A 188 10.03 -2.08 6.93
N GLU A 189 9.17 -1.94 5.93
CA GLU A 189 7.77 -2.34 6.00
C GLU A 189 7.25 -2.70 4.60
N ALA A 190 6.28 -3.60 4.53
CA ALA A 190 5.56 -3.92 3.30
C ALA A 190 4.12 -4.37 3.57
N HIS A 191 3.25 -4.14 2.60
CA HIS A 191 1.88 -4.64 2.59
C HIS A 191 1.36 -4.84 1.17
N MET A 192 0.45 -5.79 1.00
CA MET A 192 -0.22 -6.04 -0.28
C MET A 192 -1.30 -4.98 -0.52
N VAL A 193 -1.49 -4.62 -1.78
CA VAL A 193 -2.50 -3.63 -2.19
C VAL A 193 -3.21 -4.05 -3.47
N GLU A 194 -4.47 -3.65 -3.58
CA GLU A 194 -5.17 -3.63 -4.88
C GLU A 194 -4.60 -2.52 -5.77
N VAL A 195 -4.20 -2.91 -6.99
CA VAL A 195 -3.65 -2.03 -8.03
C VAL A 195 -4.71 -1.74 -9.11
N LYS A 196 -4.43 -0.73 -9.93
CA LYS A 196 -5.32 -0.28 -11.03
C LYS A 196 -5.46 -1.32 -12.14
#